data_AF-A0A7W0W295-F1
#
_entry.id   AF-A0A7W0W295-F1
#
_cell.length_a   1.000
_cell.length_b   1.000
_cell.length_c   1.000
_cell.angle_alpha   90.00
_cell.angle_beta   90.00
_cell.angle_gamma   90.00
#
_symmetry.space_group_name_H-M   'P 1'
#
loop_
_entity.id
_entity.type
_entity.pdbx_description
1 polymer ?
#
loop_
_entity_poly.entity_id
_entity_poly.type
_entity_poly.pdbx_seq_one_letter_code
_entity_poly.pdbx_strand_id
1 'polypeptide(L)' 'MSFEARLSRLEEIVSRLEQDDVGLDASLKLFEEGIEVLRAASAELEKTEGKVKMLIERADGSFELRGMDL' A
#
# COMPACT_ATOMS: atom_id res chain seq x y z
N MET A 1 6.73 -1.45 -8.89
CA MET A 1 5.54 -0.58 -9.02
C MET A 1 5.63 0.51 -7.96
N SER A 2 5.11 1.70 -8.23
CA SER A 2 4.89 2.74 -7.21
C SER A 2 3.61 2.46 -6.41
N PHE A 3 3.37 3.22 -5.34
CA PHE A 3 2.13 3.16 -4.58
C PHE A 3 0.90 3.45 -5.45
N GLU A 4 0.95 4.50 -6.27
CA GLU A 4 -0.14 4.90 -7.17
C GLU A 4 -0.44 3.82 -8.21
N ALA A 5 0.61 3.18 -8.73
CA ALA A 5 0.46 2.06 -9.65
C ALA A 5 -0.20 0.84 -8.97
N ARG A 6 0.08 0.59 -7.69
CA ARG A 6 -0.60 -0.47 -6.92
C ARG A 6 -2.07 -0.12 -6.68
N LEU A 7 -2.36 1.13 -6.35
CA LEU A 7 -3.74 1.58 -6.13
C LEU A 7 -4.57 1.46 -7.41
N SER A 8 -4.05 1.96 -8.53
CA SER A 8 -4.69 1.82 -9.84
C SER A 8 -4.90 0.35 -10.22
N ARG A 9 -3.94 -0.54 -9.90
CA ARG A 9 -4.12 -1.97 -10.13
C ARG A 9 -5.22 -2.59 -9.27
N LEU A 10 -5.37 -2.17 -8.01
CA LEU A 10 -6.47 -2.64 -7.15
C LEU A 10 -7.82 -2.20 -7.72
N GLU A 11 -7.94 -0.97 -8.22
CA GLU A 11 -9.16 -0.47 -8.85
C GLU A 11 -9.53 -1.29 -10.10
N GLU A 12 -8.54 -1.64 -10.94
CA GLU A 12 -8.74 -2.53 -12.08
C GLU A 12 -9.22 -3.93 -11.66
N ILE A 13 -8.62 -4.49 -10.59
CA ILE A 13 -8.99 -5.81 -10.07
C ILE A 13 -10.44 -5.79 -9.57
N VAL A 14 -10.82 -4.78 -8.79
CA VAL A 14 -12.19 -4.60 -8.29
C VAL A 14 -13.17 -4.47 -9.47
N SER A 15 -12.86 -3.58 -10.42
CA SER A 15 -13.72 -3.38 -11.60
C SER A 15 -13.92 -4.66 -12.40
N ARG A 16 -12.90 -5.52 -12.52
CA ARG A 16 -13.02 -6.83 -13.18
C ARG A 16 -13.83 -7.82 -12.35
N LEU A 17 -13.67 -7.85 -11.03
CA LEU A 17 -14.44 -8.73 -10.14
C LEU A 17 -15.95 -8.38 -10.10
N GLU A 18 -16.30 -7.13 -10.40
CA GLU A 18 -17.69 -6.66 -10.52
C GLU A 18 -18.35 -7.03 -11.85
N GLN A 19 -17.61 -7.56 -12.83
CA GLN A 19 -18.18 -7.99 -14.11
C GLN A 19 -18.91 -9.32 -13.95
N ASP A 20 -20.14 -9.39 -14.45
CA ASP A 20 -21.02 -10.57 -14.36
C ASP A 20 -20.46 -11.82 -15.09
N ASP A 21 -19.47 -11.67 -15.97
CA ASP A 21 -18.90 -12.72 -16.81
C ASP A 21 -17.54 -13.26 -16.33
N VAL A 22 -17.04 -12.76 -15.19
CA VAL A 22 -15.79 -13.27 -14.61
C VAL A 22 -16.03 -14.66 -14.00
N GLY A 23 -15.55 -15.68 -14.70
CA GLY A 23 -15.61 -17.07 -14.25
C GLY A 23 -14.79 -17.33 -12.98
N LEU A 24 -15.22 -18.31 -12.18
CA LEU A 24 -14.67 -18.63 -10.85
C LEU A 24 -13.14 -18.70 -10.76
N ASP A 25 -12.49 -19.38 -11.71
CA ASP A 25 -11.02 -19.50 -11.74
C ASP A 25 -10.33 -18.14 -11.95
N ALA A 26 -10.91 -17.29 -12.80
CA ALA A 26 -10.42 -15.93 -13.00
C ALA A 26 -10.69 -15.06 -11.76
N SER A 27 -11.85 -15.21 -11.10
CA SER A 27 -12.16 -14.51 -9.86
C SER A 27 -11.14 -14.84 -8.75
N LEU A 28 -10.79 -16.12 -8.60
CA LEU A 28 -9.82 -16.57 -7.60
C LEU A 28 -8.43 -15.98 -7.86
N LYS A 29 -7.96 -16.00 -9.11
CA LYS A 29 -6.68 -15.40 -9.50
C LYS A 29 -6.64 -13.89 -9.26
N LEU A 30 -7.72 -13.19 -9.62
CA LEU A 30 -7.87 -11.75 -9.38
C LEU A 30 -7.87 -11.43 -7.88
N PHE A 31 -8.52 -12.26 -7.07
CA PHE A 31 -8.55 -12.10 -5.63
C PHE A 31 -7.17 -12.31 -5.00
N GLU A 32 -6.47 -13.39 -5.36
CA GLU A 32 -5.09 -13.66 -4.92
C GLU A 32 -4.15 -12.52 -5.30
N GLU A 33 -4.24 -12.03 -6.55
CA GLU A 33 -3.47 -10.88 -7.00
C GLU A 33 -3.80 -9.63 -6.16
N GLY A 34 -5.09 -9.36 -5.91
CA GLY A 34 -5.53 -8.23 -5.11
C GLY A 34 -4.95 -8.25 -3.70
N ILE A 35 -4.90 -9.41 -3.04
CA ILE A 35 -4.28 -9.57 -1.71
C ILE A 35 -2.79 -9.24 -1.75
N GLU A 36 -2.06 -9.72 -2.75
CA GLU A 36 -0.62 -9.45 -2.87
C GLU A 36 -0.33 -7.98 -3.16
N VAL A 37 -1.12 -7.34 -4.04
CA VAL A 37 -0.99 -5.90 -4.34
C VAL A 37 -1.32 -5.06 -3.10
N LEU A 38 -2.37 -5.41 -2.36
CA LEU A 38 -2.75 -4.73 -1.12
C LEU A 38 -1.65 -4.85 -0.06
N ARG A 39 -1.11 -6.04 0.16
CA ARG A 39 0.01 -6.26 1.10
C ARG A 39 1.21 -5.40 0.76
N ALA A 40 1.58 -5.32 -0.52
CA ALA A 40 2.69 -4.50 -0.96
C ALA A 40 2.42 -3.00 -0.75
N ALA A 41 1.19 -2.53 -0.99
CA ALA A 41 0.80 -1.14 -0.75
C ALA A 41 0.84 -0.79 0.74
N SER A 42 0.31 -1.66 1.61
CA SER A 42 0.34 -1.49 3.07
C SER A 42 1.77 -1.43 3.61
N ALA A 43 2.66 -2.31 3.14
CA ALA A 43 4.06 -2.31 3.57
C ALA A 43 4.81 -1.03 3.17
N GLU A 44 4.49 -0.46 2.00
CA GLU A 44 5.06 0.81 1.55
C GLU A 44 4.56 1.99 2.39
N LEU A 45 3.27 2.01 2.74
CA LEU A 45 2.70 3.00 3.65
C LEU A 45 3.34 2.92 5.03
N GLU A 46 3.44 1.72 5.61
CA GLU A 46 4.05 1.52 6.93
C GLU A 46 5.50 2.01 6.97
N LYS A 47 6.29 1.69 5.93
CA LYS A 47 7.66 2.20 5.79
C LYS A 47 7.71 3.72 5.70
N THR A 48 6.74 4.33 5.02
CA THR A 48 6.67 5.79 4.86
C THR A 48 6.23 6.47 6.14
N GLU A 49 5.22 5.92 6.84
CA GLU A 49 4.82 6.36 8.18
C GLU A 49 5.97 6.27 9.17
N GLY A 50 6.76 5.20 9.14
CA GLY A 50 7.95 5.06 9.97
C GLY A 50 8.93 6.22 9.75
N LYS A 51 9.17 6.59 8.49
CA LYS A 51 10.03 7.75 8.15
C LYS A 51 9.46 9.08 8.63
N VAL A 52 8.15 9.29 8.50
CA VAL A 52 7.48 10.50 8.98
C VAL A 52 7.52 10.58 10.51
N LYS A 53 7.28 9.46 11.22
CA LYS A 53 7.41 9.36 12.67
C LYS A 53 8.85 9.60 13.15
N MET A 54 9.85 9.27 12.34
CA MET A 54 11.24 9.62 12.64
C MET A 54 11.53 11.10 12.43
N LEU A 55 10.75 11.82 11.63
CA LEU A 55 10.90 13.25 11.34
C LEU A 55 10.03 14.14 12.27
N ILE A 56 9.62 13.66 13.44
CA ILE A 56 8.73 14.42 14.31
C ILE A 56 9.40 15.74 14.72
N GLU A 57 8.74 16.81 14.31
CA GLU A 57 9.03 18.21 14.62
C GLU A 57 8.87 18.46 16.13
N ARG A 58 9.87 19.06 16.74
CA ARG A 58 9.82 19.55 18.12
C ARG A 58 8.96 20.80 18.19
N ALA A 59 8.47 21.12 19.38
CA ALA A 59 7.63 22.31 19.63
C ALA A 59 8.30 23.66 19.25
N ASP A 60 9.59 23.67 18.94
CA ASP A 60 10.37 24.82 18.50
C ASP A 60 10.53 24.93 16.96
N GLY A 61 9.89 24.03 16.19
CA GLY A 61 9.97 24.00 14.72
C GLY A 61 11.22 23.29 14.18
N SER A 62 12.03 22.67 15.04
CA SER A 62 13.17 21.86 14.61
C SER A 62 12.76 20.41 14.33
N PHE A 63 13.35 19.81 13.29
CA PHE A 63 13.15 18.39 12.97
C PHE A 63 14.25 17.58 13.66
N GLU A 64 13.86 16.57 14.44
CA GLU A 64 14.81 15.59 14.98
C GLU A 64 14.58 14.20 14.40
N LEU A 65 15.67 13.56 13.98
CA LEU A 65 15.67 12.15 13.59
C LEU A 65 15.69 11.27 14.85
N ARG A 66 14.53 10.75 15.25
CA ARG A 66 14.45 9.82 16.38
C ARG A 66 14.74 8.38 15.91
N GLY A 67 16.02 7.99 15.90
CA GLY A 67 16.41 6.56 15.88
C GLY A 67 17.57 6.16 14.98
N MET A 68 18.79 6.30 15.49
CA MET A 68 19.89 5.35 15.23
C MET A 68 20.61 5.03 16.56
N ASP A 69 19.83 4.68 17.59
CA ASP A 69 20.38 4.04 18.78
C ASP A 69 19.93 2.57 18.76
N LEU A 70 20.71 1.74 18.05
CA LEU A 70 20.78 0.28 18.23
C LEU A 70 22.10 -0.04 18.93
#